data_AF-W0QCS0-F1
#
_entry.id   AF-W0QCS0-F1
#
_cell.length_a   1.000
_cell.length_b   1.000
_cell.length_c   1.000
_cell.angle_alpha   90.00
_cell.angle_beta   90.00
_cell.angle_gamma   90.00
#
_symmetry.space_group_name_H-M   'P 1'
#
loop_
_entity.id
_entity.type
_entity.pdbx_description
1 polymer ?
#
loop_
_entity_poly.entity_id
_entity_poly.type
_entity_poly.pdbx_seq_one_letter_code
_entity_poly.pdbx_strand_id
1 'polypeptide(L)'
;MLTPKNLEAIAQQLHNTLPQGLKNVGNDLDEKFKQILQAQLARLDVVTREEFDVQSQVLLRTREKLNELEKRLDELAKDAQS
;
A
#
# COMPACT_ATOMS: atom_id res chain seq x y z
N MET A 1 4.77 -0.73 -2.45
CA MET A 1 4.67 0.71 -2.14
C MET A 1 4.69 1.47 -3.43
N LEU A 2 3.68 2.31 -3.68
CA LEU A 2 3.68 3.21 -4.82
C LEU A 2 4.71 4.30 -4.51
N THR A 3 5.72 4.41 -5.36
CA THR A 3 6.82 5.37 -5.19
C THR A 3 6.83 6.35 -6.35
N PRO A 4 7.40 7.57 -6.18
CA PRO A 4 7.52 8.54 -7.27
C PRO A 4 8.19 7.94 -8.51
N LYS A 5 9.22 7.10 -8.32
CA LYS A 5 9.92 6.39 -9.41
C LYS A 5 9.03 5.43 -10.19
N ASN A 6 8.11 4.74 -9.51
CA ASN A 6 7.18 3.82 -10.18
C ASN A 6 6.13 4.59 -10.99
N LEU A 7 5.70 5.77 -10.50
CA LEU A 7 4.78 6.65 -11.22
C LEU A 7 5.42 7.21 -12.50
N GLU A 8 6.68 7.63 -12.39
CA GLU A 8 7.47 8.13 -13.50
C GLU A 8 7.74 7.04 -14.55
N ALA A 9 8.00 5.81 -14.12
CA ALA A 9 8.12 4.66 -15.02
C ALA A 9 6.82 4.35 -15.79
N ILE A 10 5.66 4.45 -15.12
CA ILE A 10 4.34 4.29 -15.75
C ILE A 10 4.09 5.41 -16.77
N ALA A 11 4.40 6.66 -16.41
CA ALA A 11 4.30 7.81 -17.31
C ALA A 11 5.21 7.63 -18.54
N GLN A 12 6.45 7.18 -18.34
CA GLN A 12 7.40 6.92 -19.41
C GLN A 12 6.94 5.79 -20.34
N GLN A 13 6.41 4.69 -19.80
CA GLN A 13 5.87 3.59 -20.60
C GLN A 13 4.66 4.03 -21.42
N LEU A 14 3.75 4.80 -20.82
CA LEU A 14 2.60 5.35 -21.52
C LEU A 14 3.03 6.30 -22.66
N HIS A 15 3.96 7.21 -22.38
CA HIS A 15 4.53 8.13 -23.37
C HIS A 15 5.18 7.37 -24.55
N ASN A 16 5.89 6.28 -24.26
CA ASN A 16 6.52 5.44 -25.28
C ASN A 16 5.52 4.65 -26.13
N THR A 17 4.33 4.35 -25.61
CA THR A 17 3.24 3.68 -26.34
C THR A 17 2.32 4.61 -27.13
N LEU A 18 2.43 5.94 -26.94
CA LEU A 18 1.59 6.89 -27.68
C LEU A 18 1.99 6.98 -29.17
N PRO A 19 1.01 6.97 -30.11
CA PRO A 19 1.26 7.14 -31.53
C PRO A 19 2.01 8.44 -31.86
N GLN A 20 2.88 8.40 -32.88
CA GLN A 20 3.75 9.53 -33.30
C GLN A 20 2.99 10.87 -33.47
N GLY A 21 1.72 10.85 -33.89
CA GLY A 21 0.89 12.06 -34.04
C GLY A 21 0.52 12.78 -32.73
N LEU A 22 0.55 12.08 -31.59
CA LEU A 22 0.26 12.65 -30.27
C LEU A 22 1.54 13.07 -29.52
N LYS A 23 2.72 12.59 -29.93
CA LYS A 23 4.02 12.99 -29.35
C LYS A 23 4.32 14.48 -29.51
N ASN A 24 3.84 15.09 -30.61
CA ASN A 24 4.04 16.52 -30.89
C ASN A 24 3.18 17.46 -30.05
N VAL A 25 2.20 16.93 -29.29
CA VAL A 25 1.38 17.67 -28.30
C VAL A 25 1.90 17.40 -26.87
N GLY A 26 3.08 16.77 -26.77
CA GLY A 26 3.57 16.03 -25.61
C GLY A 26 3.58 16.77 -24.29
N ASN A 27 4.09 18.01 -24.21
CA ASN A 27 4.29 18.67 -22.92
C ASN A 27 2.98 18.96 -22.15
N ASP A 28 1.94 19.47 -22.82
CA ASP A 28 0.66 19.78 -22.18
C ASP A 28 -0.16 18.51 -21.87
N LEU A 29 0.01 17.47 -22.68
CA LEU A 29 -0.62 16.18 -22.43
C LEU A 29 0.06 15.42 -21.30
N ASP A 30 1.40 15.43 -21.23
CA ASP A 30 2.17 14.73 -20.20
C ASP A 30 1.82 15.26 -18.80
N GLU A 31 1.75 16.59 -18.63
CA GLU A 31 1.34 17.20 -17.35
C GLU A 31 -0.10 16.84 -16.97
N LYS A 32 -1.05 16.89 -17.92
CA LYS A 32 -2.43 16.45 -17.67
C LYS A 32 -2.52 14.97 -17.35
N PHE A 33 -1.73 14.13 -18.01
CA PHE A 33 -1.70 12.70 -17.77
C PHE A 33 -1.15 12.38 -16.38
N LYS A 34 -0.08 13.06 -15.98
CA LYS A 34 0.51 12.95 -14.64
C LYS A 34 -0.48 13.34 -13.55
N GLN A 35 -1.22 14.44 -13.75
CA GLN A 35 -2.27 14.88 -12.82
C GLN A 35 -3.42 13.86 -12.73
N ILE A 36 -3.88 13.31 -13.86
CA ILE A 36 -4.93 12.28 -13.87
C ILE A 36 -4.43 11.00 -13.17
N LEU A 37 -3.21 10.55 -13.45
CA LEU A 37 -2.61 9.38 -12.78
C LEU A 37 -2.46 9.60 -11.27
N GLN A 38 -2.00 10.77 -10.84
CA GLN A 38 -1.93 11.12 -9.43
C GLN A 38 -3.32 11.12 -8.77
N ALA A 39 -4.33 11.69 -9.43
CA ALA A 39 -5.69 11.71 -8.94
C ALA A 39 -6.32 10.31 -8.86
N GLN A 40 -6.03 9.44 -9.84
CA GLN A 40 -6.50 8.05 -9.85
C GLN A 40 -5.77 7.19 -8.83
N LEU A 41 -4.47 7.40 -8.62
CA LEU A 41 -3.73 6.72 -7.54
C LEU A 41 -4.20 7.17 -6.16
N ALA A 42 -4.53 8.45 -5.97
CA ALA A 42 -5.12 8.93 -4.72
C ALA A 42 -6.52 8.37 -4.46
N ARG A 43 -7.20 7.88 -5.51
CA ARG A 43 -8.50 7.20 -5.42
C ARG A 43 -8.38 5.68 -5.23
N LEU A 44 -7.26 5.09 -5.64
CA LEU A 44 -6.91 3.75 -5.18
C LEU A 44 -6.63 3.90 -3.69
N ASP A 45 -7.14 2.97 -2.88
CA ASP A 45 -7.08 3.01 -1.42
C ASP A 45 -5.63 2.74 -0.95
N VAL A 46 -4.73 3.66 -1.29
CA VAL A 46 -3.29 3.57 -1.06
C VAL A 46 -3.09 3.92 0.39
N VAL A 47 -3.17 2.90 1.23
CA VAL A 47 -2.76 2.96 2.63
C VAL A 47 -1.34 3.51 2.65
N THR A 48 -1.14 4.63 3.34
CA THR A 48 0.19 5.23 3.42
C THR A 48 1.16 4.24 4.06
N ARG A 49 2.46 4.41 3.79
CA ARG A 49 3.49 3.56 4.43
C ARG A 49 3.36 3.58 5.95
N GLU A 50 3.07 4.76 6.49
CA GLU A 50 2.91 5.00 7.91
C GLU A 50 1.67 4.26 8.48
N GLU A 51 0.51 4.35 7.83
CA GLU A 51 -0.69 3.62 8.25
C GLU A 51 -0.50 2.10 8.18
N PHE A 52 0.20 1.61 7.14
CA PHE A 52 0.54 0.19 7.03
C PHE A 52 1.43 -0.26 8.20
N ASP A 53 2.48 0.51 8.51
CA ASP A 53 3.41 0.19 9.60
C ASP A 53 2.68 0.22 10.97
N VAL A 54 1.76 1.16 11.19
CA VAL A 54 0.90 1.19 12.39
C VAL A 54 0.01 -0.05 12.49
N GLN A 55 -0.66 -0.43 11.40
CA GLN A 55 -1.50 -1.64 11.39
C GLN A 55 -0.68 -2.91 11.66
N SER A 56 0.54 -2.99 11.13
CA SER A 56 1.46 -4.10 11.39
C SER A 56 1.83 -4.20 12.87
N GLN A 57 2.10 -3.07 13.54
CA GLN A 57 2.37 -3.05 14.98
C GLN A 57 1.15 -3.46 15.81
N VAL A 58 -0.05 -2.99 15.44
CA VAL A 58 -1.29 -3.40 16.12
C VAL A 58 -1.49 -4.92 16.00
N LEU A 59 -1.24 -5.49 14.82
CA LEU A 59 -1.33 -6.92 14.59
C LEU A 59 -0.31 -7.70 15.43
N LEU A 60 0.93 -7.24 15.49
CA LEU A 60 1.98 -7.86 16.31
C LEU A 60 1.57 -7.90 17.79
N ARG A 61 1.15 -6.77 18.35
CA ARG A 61 0.69 -6.67 19.75
C ARG A 61 -0.52 -7.57 20.03
N THR A 62 -1.40 -7.72 19.04
CA THR A 62 -2.57 -8.60 19.16
C THR A 62 -2.14 -10.06 19.22
N ARG A 63 -1.18 -10.48 18.40
CA ARG A 63 -0.62 -11.85 18.46
C ARG A 63 0.07 -12.13 19.80
N GLU A 64 0.81 -11.16 20.34
CA GLU A 64 1.45 -11.31 21.65
C GLU A 64 0.41 -11.51 22.76
N LYS A 65 -0.63 -10.67 22.80
CA LYS A 65 -1.72 -10.80 23.78
C LYS A 65 -2.48 -12.12 23.62
N LEU A 66 -2.69 -12.57 22.38
CA LEU A 66 -3.36 -13.84 22.10
C LEU A 66 -2.55 -15.02 22.64
N ASN A 67 -1.24 -15.04 22.39
CA ASN A 67 -0.34 -16.07 22.94
C ASN A 67 -0.31 -16.05 24.48
N GLU A 68 -0.39 -14.87 25.11
CA GLU A 68 -0.47 -14.76 26.56
C GLU A 68 -1.78 -15.35 27.11
N LEU A 69 -2.91 -15.06 26.45
CA LEU A 69 -4.20 -15.62 26.83
C LEU A 69 -4.24 -17.13 26.63
N GLU A 70 -3.66 -17.66 25.55
CA GLU A 70 -3.53 -19.10 25.33
C GLU A 70 -2.75 -19.76 26.47
N LYS A 71 -1.62 -19.19 26.90
CA LYS A 71 -0.85 -19.71 28.05
C LYS A 71 -1.66 -19.71 29.33
N ARG A 72 -2.36 -18.62 29.63
CA ARG A 72 -3.21 -18.53 30.84
C ARG A 72 -4.35 -19.56 30.80
N LEU A 73 -4.93 -19.79 29.63
CA LEU A 73 -5.95 -20.84 29.44
C LEU A 73 -5.37 -22.23 29.66
N ASP A 74 -4.17 -22.51 29.15
CA ASP A 74 -3.49 -23.78 29.37
C ASP A 74 -3.15 -24.02 30.86
N GLU A 75 -2.73 -22.98 31.58
CA GLU A 75 -2.48 -23.02 33.02
C GLU A 75 -3.78 -23.33 33.78
N LEU A 76 -4.85 -22.58 33.51
CA LEU A 76 -6.17 -22.80 34.10
C LEU A 76 -6.73 -24.20 33.80
N ALA A 77 -6.53 -24.69 32.58
CA ALA A 77 -6.98 -26.03 32.17
C ALA A 77 -6.23 -27.14 32.91
N LYS A 78 -4.93 -26.94 33.20
CA LYS A 78 -4.13 -27.88 34.00
C LYS A 78 -4.56 -27.86 35.47
N ASP A 79 -4.74 -26.67 36.05
CA ASP A 79 -5.18 -26.52 37.43
C ASP A 79 -6.57 -27.13 37.68
N ALA A 80 -7.46 -27.09 36.68
CA ALA A 80 -8.79 -27.70 36.77
C ALA A 80 -8.80 -29.24 36.62
N GLN A 81 -7.69 -29.85 36.17
CA GLN A 81 -7.56 -31.30 36.00
C GLN A 81 -6.83 -31.99 37.16
N SER A 82 -6.17 -31.22 38.03
CA SER A 82 -5.57 -31.65 39.31
C SER A 82 -6.55 -31.54 40.47
#